data_AF-A0A9D8A6L4-F1
#
_entry.id   AF-A0A9D8A6L4-F1
#
_cell.length_a   1.000
_cell.length_b   1.000
_cell.length_c   1.000
_cell.angle_alpha   90.00
_cell.angle_beta   90.00
_cell.angle_gamma   90.00
#
_symmetry.space_group_name_H-M   'P 1'
#
loop_
_entity.id
_entity.type
_entity.pdbx_description
1 polymer ?
#
loop_
_entity_poly.entity_id
_entity_poly.type
_entity_poly.pdbx_seq_one_letter_code
_entity_poly.pdbx_strand_id
1 'polypeptide(L)'
;LNHYIEQGKISAVVKIFHQPHNNYFSALSRGGILGFIGLLAALLIPLKLFYNRVLDADPSYRCFAFGGVLLTSGFMVLALTADPFQSSKSIMSFVFFNALLMALVQKIKEDKLKS
;
A
#
# COMPACT_ATOMS: atom_id res chain seq x y z
N LEU A 1 -30.59 -7.97 5.69
CA LEU A 1 -30.08 -8.45 4.38
C LEU A 1 -31.10 -9.37 3.68
N ASN A 2 -31.70 -10.32 4.40
CA ASN A 2 -32.71 -11.24 3.84
C ASN A 2 -33.97 -10.55 3.30
N HIS A 3 -34.38 -9.41 3.88
CA HIS A 3 -35.61 -8.71 3.50
C HIS A 3 -35.57 -8.03 2.10
N TYR A 4 -34.39 -7.75 1.54
CA TYR A 4 -34.27 -7.06 0.24
C TYR A 4 -34.24 -8.01 -0.97
N ILE A 5 -34.04 -9.31 -0.74
CA ILE A 5 -33.95 -10.34 -1.79
C ILE A 5 -35.36 -10.79 -2.20
N GLU A 6 -36.31 -10.83 -1.26
CA GLU A 6 -37.69 -11.24 -1.53
C GLU A 6 -38.50 -10.24 -2.36
N GLN A 7 -38.03 -8.99 -2.50
CA GLN A 7 -38.73 -7.95 -3.27
C GLN A 7 -38.38 -7.94 -4.77
N GLY A 8 -37.57 -8.89 -5.27
CA GLY A 8 -37.21 -8.96 -6.70
C GLY A 8 -36.41 -7.77 -7.25
N LYS A 9 -35.98 -6.84 -6.38
CA LYS A 9 -35.25 -5.61 -6.76
C LYS A 9 -33.74 -5.83 -6.96
N ILE A 10 -33.23 -7.01 -6.63
CA ILE A 10 -31.79 -7.31 -6.72
C ILE A 10 -31.62 -8.72 -7.30
N SER A 11 -31.05 -8.79 -8.50
CA SER A 11 -30.65 -10.05 -9.14
C SER A 11 -29.61 -10.78 -8.27
N ALA A 12 -29.76 -12.09 -8.10
CA ALA A 12 -28.83 -12.97 -7.37
C ALA A 12 -27.37 -12.88 -7.86
N VAL A 13 -27.16 -12.31 -9.05
CA VAL A 13 -25.84 -12.04 -9.66
C VAL A 13 -25.04 -10.96 -8.93
N VAL A 14 -25.69 -10.04 -8.20
CA VAL A 14 -24.99 -8.96 -7.44
C VAL A 14 -24.22 -9.52 -6.22
N LYS A 15 -24.49 -10.77 -5.83
CA LYS A 15 -23.74 -11.48 -4.79
C LYS A 15 -22.37 -11.96 -5.26
N ILE A 16 -22.16 -12.10 -6.58
CA ILE A 16 -20.92 -12.62 -7.16
C ILE A 16 -19.85 -11.51 -7.26
N PHE A 17 -20.25 -10.25 -7.36
CA PHE A 17 -19.35 -9.08 -7.43
C PHE A 17 -19.07 -8.41 -6.07
N HIS A 18 -19.49 -9.03 -4.95
CA HIS A 18 -19.62 -8.35 -3.65
C HIS A 18 -18.32 -8.08 -2.90
N GLN A 19 -17.17 -8.46 -3.45
CA GLN A 19 -15.87 -8.06 -2.94
C GLN A 19 -15.07 -7.48 -4.10
N PRO A 20 -14.93 -6.15 -4.19
CA PRO A 20 -13.94 -5.56 -5.07
C PRO A 20 -12.59 -6.17 -4.67
N HIS A 21 -12.07 -7.09 -5.48
CA HIS A 21 -10.71 -7.61 -5.36
C HIS A 21 -9.69 -6.53 -5.77
N ASN A 22 -9.99 -5.27 -5.57
CA ASN A 22 -9.16 -4.15 -5.97
C ASN A 22 -9.34 -3.05 -4.93
N ASN A 23 -8.29 -2.81 -4.16
CA ASN A 23 -8.30 -1.84 -3.09
C ASN A 23 -8.52 -0.40 -3.61
N TYR A 24 -8.12 -0.08 -4.83
CA TYR A 24 -8.38 1.24 -5.43
C TYR A 24 -9.88 1.47 -5.63
N PHE A 25 -10.61 0.46 -6.13
CA PHE A 25 -12.07 0.55 -6.27
C PHE A 25 -12.78 0.51 -4.91
N SER A 26 -12.28 -0.31 -3.97
CA SER A 26 -12.76 -0.35 -2.58
C SER A 26 -12.62 1.02 -1.91
N ALA A 27 -11.47 1.69 -2.06
CA ALA A 27 -11.21 3.02 -1.52
C ALA A 27 -12.10 4.10 -2.17
N LEU A 28 -12.30 4.04 -3.49
CA LEU A 28 -13.18 4.97 -4.20
C LEU A 28 -14.66 4.78 -3.82
N SER A 29 -15.11 3.54 -3.66
CA SER A 29 -16.50 3.23 -3.29
C SER A 29 -16.82 3.58 -1.84
N ARG A 30 -15.90 3.31 -0.91
CA ARG A 30 -16.11 3.55 0.54
C ARG A 30 -15.80 4.97 0.98
N GLY A 31 -14.74 5.57 0.43
CA GLY A 31 -14.21 6.87 0.84
C GLY A 31 -14.27 7.95 -0.24
N GLY A 32 -14.87 7.65 -1.40
CA GLY A 32 -14.88 8.58 -2.53
C GLY A 32 -13.48 8.92 -3.04
N ILE A 33 -13.38 10.08 -3.68
CA ILE A 33 -12.09 10.61 -4.17
C ILE A 33 -11.07 10.78 -3.04
N LEU A 34 -11.52 11.11 -1.83
CA LEU A 34 -10.63 11.33 -0.67
C LEU A 34 -9.98 10.02 -0.21
N GLY A 35 -10.74 8.92 -0.14
CA GLY A 35 -10.21 7.60 0.17
C GLY A 35 -9.19 7.14 -0.88
N PHE A 36 -9.49 7.38 -2.16
CA PHE A 36 -8.58 7.07 -3.26
C PHE A 36 -7.28 7.89 -3.20
N ILE A 37 -7.36 9.21 -2.97
CA ILE A 37 -6.18 10.07 -2.79
C ILE A 37 -5.37 9.64 -1.56
N GLY A 38 -6.03 9.30 -0.45
CA GLY A 38 -5.37 8.79 0.76
C GLY A 38 -4.59 7.50 0.50
N LEU A 39 -5.18 6.55 -0.23
CA LEU A 39 -4.49 5.32 -0.64
C LEU A 39 -3.29 5.60 -1.54
N LEU A 40 -3.47 6.47 -2.54
CA LEU A 40 -2.38 6.86 -3.43
C LEU A 40 -1.25 7.56 -2.66
N ALA A 41 -1.57 8.45 -1.72
CA ALA A 41 -0.57 9.09 -0.87
C ALA A 41 0.19 8.05 -0.03
N ALA A 42 -0.51 7.11 0.58
CA ALA A 42 0.09 6.05 1.39
C ALA A 42 1.06 5.15 0.59
N LEU A 43 0.86 5.00 -0.71
CA LEU A 43 1.72 4.19 -1.59
C LEU A 43 2.81 5.04 -2.27
N LEU A 44 2.47 6.21 -2.81
CA LEU A 44 3.38 7.02 -3.62
C LEU A 44 4.39 7.81 -2.78
N ILE A 45 4.03 8.24 -1.56
CA ILE A 45 4.96 8.95 -0.66
C ILE A 45 6.15 8.07 -0.29
N PRO A 46 5.99 6.87 0.30
CA PRO A 46 7.14 6.02 0.63
C PRO A 46 7.89 5.60 -0.63
N LEU A 47 7.20 5.29 -1.74
CA LEU A 47 7.84 4.94 -3.00
C LEU A 47 8.79 6.05 -3.48
N LYS A 48 8.34 7.31 -3.48
CA LYS A 48 9.16 8.46 -3.87
C LYS A 48 10.37 8.64 -2.95
N LEU A 49 10.16 8.49 -1.64
CA LEU A 49 11.24 8.61 -0.65
C LEU A 49 12.33 7.56 -0.85
N PHE A 50 11.94 6.30 -1.08
CA PHE A 50 12.90 5.22 -1.34
C PHE A 50 13.54 5.33 -2.72
N TYR A 51 12.76 5.64 -3.76
CA TYR A 51 13.26 5.76 -5.13
C TYR A 51 14.39 6.80 -5.25
N ASN A 52 14.22 7.95 -4.58
CA ASN A 52 15.26 8.99 -4.54
C ASN A 52 16.59 8.50 -3.93
N ARG A 53 16.57 7.41 -3.15
CA ARG A 53 17.71 6.85 -2.42
C ARG A 53 18.32 5.63 -3.13
N VAL A 54 17.68 5.11 -4.18
CA VAL A 54 18.20 4.00 -5.00
C VAL A 54 19.35 4.46 -5.90
N LEU A 55 19.45 5.76 -6.16
CA LEU A 55 20.50 6.37 -6.98
C LEU A 55 21.75 6.80 -6.18
N ASP A 56 21.77 6.59 -4.86
CA ASP A 56 22.92 6.93 -4.03
C ASP A 56 24.14 6.04 -4.38
N ALA A 57 25.35 6.58 -4.24
CA ALA A 57 26.57 5.88 -4.64
C ALA A 57 26.90 4.66 -3.75
N ASP A 58 26.41 4.62 -2.51
CA ASP A 58 26.73 3.57 -1.55
C ASP A 58 25.86 2.31 -1.75
N PRO A 59 26.47 1.13 -2.02
CA PRO A 59 25.73 -0.11 -2.26
C PRO A 59 24.81 -0.54 -1.11
N SER A 60 25.19 -0.26 0.14
CA SER A 60 24.38 -0.61 1.32
C SER A 60 23.11 0.23 1.36
N TYR A 61 23.25 1.52 1.04
CA TYR A 61 22.15 2.47 0.96
C TYR A 61 21.13 2.07 -0.12
N ARG A 62 21.66 1.70 -1.30
CA ARG A 62 20.87 1.23 -2.43
C ARG A 62 20.11 -0.06 -2.11
N CYS A 63 20.71 -1.00 -1.38
CA CYS A 63 20.07 -2.27 -1.06
C CYS A 63 18.80 -2.09 -0.22
N PHE A 64 18.88 -1.32 0.89
CA PHE A 64 17.71 -1.05 1.73
C PHE A 64 16.68 -0.15 1.04
N ALA A 65 17.13 0.85 0.27
CA ALA A 65 16.23 1.67 -0.53
C ALA A 65 15.47 0.84 -1.57
N PHE A 66 16.15 -0.09 -2.25
CA PHE A 66 15.53 -0.99 -3.22
C PHE A 66 14.53 -1.94 -2.55
N GLY A 67 14.85 -2.45 -1.36
CA GLY A 67 13.90 -3.21 -0.55
C GLY A 67 12.61 -2.43 -0.25
N GLY A 68 12.72 -1.13 0.06
CA GLY A 68 11.57 -0.25 0.28
C GLY A 68 10.74 -0.03 -0.98
N VAL A 69 11.41 0.15 -2.14
CA VAL A 69 10.75 0.22 -3.44
C VAL A 69 9.99 -1.07 -3.74
N LEU A 70 10.63 -2.23 -3.61
CA LEU A 70 10.02 -3.54 -3.88
C LEU A 70 8.81 -3.81 -2.99
N LEU A 71 8.94 -3.56 -1.68
CA LEU A 71 7.85 -3.70 -0.72
C LEU A 71 6.65 -2.84 -1.14
N THR A 72 6.90 -1.55 -1.43
CA THR A 72 5.84 -0.61 -1.77
C THR A 72 5.20 -0.97 -3.12
N SER A 73 5.99 -1.28 -4.15
CA SER A 73 5.47 -1.71 -5.45
C SER A 73 4.71 -3.03 -5.35
N GLY A 74 5.16 -3.96 -4.51
CA GLY A 74 4.46 -5.21 -4.25
C GLY A 74 3.06 -4.96 -3.68
N PHE A 75 2.95 -4.07 -2.69
CA PHE A 75 1.65 -3.64 -2.16
C PHE A 75 0.80 -2.91 -3.21
N MET A 76 1.39 -2.10 -4.10
CA MET A 76 0.65 -1.45 -5.20
C MET A 76 0.07 -2.47 -6.18
N VAL A 77 0.84 -3.50 -6.54
CA VAL A 77 0.39 -4.57 -7.44
C VAL A 77 -0.65 -5.45 -6.76
N LEU A 78 -0.45 -5.83 -5.50
CA LEU A 78 -1.44 -6.57 -4.72
C LEU A 78 -2.73 -5.75 -4.52
N ALA A 79 -2.64 -4.44 -4.39
CA ALA A 79 -3.82 -3.57 -4.30
C ALA A 79 -4.66 -3.54 -5.59
N LEU A 80 -4.11 -3.97 -6.75
CA LEU A 80 -4.89 -4.11 -7.99
C LEU A 80 -5.75 -5.38 -7.99
N THR A 81 -5.25 -6.45 -7.37
CA THR A 81 -5.83 -7.81 -7.45
C THR A 81 -6.42 -8.31 -6.12
N ALA A 82 -6.18 -7.60 -5.03
CA ALA A 82 -6.76 -7.86 -3.72
C ALA A 82 -7.02 -6.54 -2.95
N ASP A 83 -7.56 -6.68 -1.73
CA ASP A 83 -7.75 -5.60 -0.77
C ASP A 83 -6.80 -5.75 0.44
N PRO A 84 -5.48 -5.53 0.27
CA PRO A 84 -4.52 -5.69 1.35
C PRO A 84 -4.68 -4.64 2.46
N PHE A 85 -5.37 -3.52 2.23
CA PHE A 85 -5.57 -2.48 3.24
C PHE A 85 -6.90 -2.63 4.00
N GLN A 86 -7.69 -3.67 3.74
CA GLN A 86 -8.88 -3.97 4.53
C GLN A 86 -8.55 -4.53 5.92
N SER A 87 -7.44 -5.26 6.05
CA SER A 87 -7.08 -5.91 7.32
C SER A 87 -6.01 -5.14 8.07
N SER A 88 -6.26 -4.84 9.35
CA SER A 88 -5.30 -4.12 10.21
C SER A 88 -3.94 -4.81 10.27
N LYS A 89 -3.90 -6.15 10.14
CA LYS A 89 -2.65 -6.93 10.12
C LYS A 89 -1.76 -6.56 8.94
N SER A 90 -2.34 -6.44 7.75
CA SER A 90 -1.61 -6.10 6.55
C SER A 90 -1.20 -4.63 6.54
N ILE A 91 -2.07 -3.72 7.02
CA ILE A 91 -1.72 -2.30 7.24
C ILE A 91 -0.52 -2.19 8.20
N MET A 92 -0.58 -2.87 9.36
CA MET A 92 0.50 -2.85 10.34
C MET A 92 1.80 -3.39 9.77
N SER A 93 1.74 -4.51 9.02
CA SER A 93 2.90 -5.07 8.34
C SER A 93 3.52 -4.07 7.36
N PHE A 94 2.70 -3.46 6.50
CA PHE A 94 3.15 -2.44 5.54
C PHE A 94 3.85 -1.27 6.24
N VAL A 95 3.22 -0.71 7.28
CA VAL A 95 3.76 0.43 8.03
C VAL A 95 5.05 0.04 8.75
N PHE A 96 5.07 -1.12 9.41
CA PHE A 96 6.24 -1.60 10.15
C PHE A 96 7.46 -1.77 9.24
N PHE A 97 7.32 -2.50 8.13
CA PHE A 97 8.44 -2.74 7.22
C PHE A 97 8.89 -1.46 6.51
N ASN A 98 7.97 -0.56 6.13
CA ASN A 98 8.34 0.75 5.59
C ASN A 98 9.15 1.57 6.62
N ALA A 99 8.67 1.66 7.86
CA ALA A 99 9.37 2.39 8.91
C ALA A 99 10.74 1.80 9.21
N LEU A 100 10.85 0.47 9.27
CA LEU A 100 12.12 -0.23 9.47
C LEU A 100 13.13 0.07 8.36
N LEU A 101 12.72 -0.08 7.09
CA LEU A 101 13.60 0.18 5.95
C LEU A 101 14.02 1.66 5.89
N MET A 102 13.10 2.58 6.18
CA MET A 102 13.42 4.01 6.25
C MET A 102 14.39 4.33 7.39
N ALA A 103 14.25 3.68 8.55
CA ALA A 103 15.18 3.84 9.67
C ALA A 103 16.58 3.33 9.32
N LEU A 104 16.68 2.17 8.64
CA LEU A 104 17.96 1.61 8.19
C LEU A 104 18.66 2.53 7.18
N VAL A 105 17.91 3.06 6.21
CA VAL A 105 18.42 4.06 5.26
C VAL A 105 18.88 5.33 5.99
N GLN A 106 18.16 5.81 7.01
CA GLN A 106 18.60 6.99 7.76
C GLN A 106 19.86 6.72 8.60
N LYS A 107 19.94 5.57 9.27
CA LYS A 107 21.08 5.20 10.11
C LYS A 107 22.39 5.18 9.34
N ILE A 108 22.42 4.58 8.15
CA ILE A 108 23.64 4.52 7.33
C ILE A 108 24.13 5.92 6.94
N LYS A 109 23.20 6.87 6.74
CA LYS A 109 23.54 8.26 6.45
C LYS A 109 24.16 8.95 7.65
N GLU A 110 23.63 8.72 8.85
CA GLU A 110 24.18 9.28 10.08
C GLU A 110 25.56 8.74 10.40
N ASP A 111 25.78 7.43 10.24
CA ASP A 111 27.09 6.80 10.47
C ASP A 111 28.15 7.36 9.50
N LYS A 112 27.78 7.66 8.25
CA LYS A 112 28.65 8.33 7.28
C LYS A 112 28.99 9.77 7.64
N LEU A 113 28.06 10.52 8.25
CA LEU A 113 28.29 11.91 8.63
C LEU A 113 29.25 12.06 9.82
N LYS A 114 29.45 10.99 10.60
CA LYS A 114 30.31 10.95 11.78
C LYS A 114 31.70 10.35 11.52
N SER A 115 31.94 9.81 10.32
CA SER A 115 33.21 9.23 9.87
C SER A 115 34.00 10.22 9.02
#